data_AF-A0A077ZQW3-F1
#
_entry.id   AF-A0A077ZQW3-F1
#
_cell.length_a   1.000
_cell.length_b   1.000
_cell.length_c   1.000
_cell.angle_alpha   90.00
_cell.angle_beta   90.00
_cell.angle_gamma   90.00
#
_symmetry.space_group_name_H-M   'P 1'
#
loop_
_entity.id
_entity.type
_entity.pdbx_description
1 polymer ?
#
loop_
_entity_poly.entity_id
_entity_poly.type
_entity_poly.pdbx_seq_one_letter_code
_entity_poly.pdbx_strand_id
1 'polypeptide(L)'
;MNTTEPHQQLMNHIQNSQSYPEDIYRIEKRDHRFFSSESFSSPAKRKHLQDIESTLMSFIEKVMSEDETIRRLVFLPAGIPGMGKTTIGRFLEQASLKLKVQTLGSNVKVQFKRVSFDHVFTDLQQKYFQEHPDVDFQAAFDIIRGQAEEVFNQQIREACVQSQDEMASYTLISAGEQSQNYEKVLDILYVDKNNTPDKWEVMSSFLTEISHENQLQARQKTILIVPTQTDFDYSLCKKVNAICPQFVYECLFRIFNRKNHCLSSSIKPKAVEVVLKFVKLYDNIDFKDQTVPLSYFDHFLKIEFVHYNEQTTSKDMIRVLVEAYNETPENFVPPSDETINKVLNQLEKEIADKEGHRVQEMEYFNQEIKTMTNSSAKDDEYFH
;
A
#
# COMPACT_ATOMS: atom_id res chain seq x y z
N MET A 1 -32.78 -32.10 9.78
CA MET A 1 -31.89 -31.45 10.75
C MET A 1 -30.97 -30.55 9.96
N ASN A 2 -31.29 -29.26 9.92
CA ASN A 2 -30.51 -28.23 9.23
C ASN A 2 -29.48 -27.68 10.21
N THR A 3 -28.20 -27.70 9.84
CA THR A 3 -27.11 -27.07 10.60
C THR A 3 -26.49 -26.00 9.73
N THR A 4 -27.05 -24.80 9.81
CA THR A 4 -26.48 -23.56 9.27
C THR A 4 -26.80 -22.48 10.28
N GLU A 5 -25.87 -22.19 11.20
CA GLU A 5 -25.74 -20.92 11.94
C GLU A 5 -24.59 -20.98 12.99
N PRO A 6 -23.34 -20.76 12.58
CA PRO A 6 -22.35 -20.19 13.53
C PRO A 6 -21.90 -18.78 13.13
N HIS A 7 -22.08 -18.37 11.87
CA HIS A 7 -21.47 -17.13 11.35
C HIS A 7 -22.19 -15.84 11.76
N GLN A 8 -23.49 -15.86 12.06
CA GLN A 8 -24.23 -14.65 12.45
C GLN A 8 -24.04 -14.24 13.91
N GLN A 9 -23.64 -15.14 14.80
CA GLN A 9 -23.41 -14.81 16.21
C GLN A 9 -22.10 -14.03 16.45
N LEU A 10 -21.11 -14.19 15.58
CA LEU A 10 -19.83 -13.49 15.69
C LEU A 10 -19.96 -11.98 15.37
N MET A 11 -20.89 -11.60 14.50
CA MET A 11 -21.12 -10.19 14.10
C MET A 11 -21.83 -9.38 15.18
N ASN A 12 -22.72 -9.99 15.97
CA ASN A 12 -23.48 -9.28 17.00
C ASN A 12 -22.71 -9.02 18.30
N HIS A 13 -21.57 -9.69 18.53
CA HIS A 13 -20.75 -9.47 19.72
C HIS A 13 -19.74 -8.30 19.58
N ILE A 14 -19.62 -7.71 18.39
CA ILE A 14 -18.65 -6.65 18.07
C ILE A 14 -19.01 -5.30 18.72
N GLN A 15 -20.27 -5.10 19.17
CA GLN A 15 -20.74 -3.79 19.63
C GLN A 15 -20.61 -3.50 21.14
N ASN A 16 -20.23 -4.47 21.99
CA ASN A 16 -20.23 -4.27 23.45
C ASN A 16 -19.02 -4.93 24.15
N SER A 17 -17.89 -4.24 24.24
CA SER A 17 -16.94 -4.46 25.35
C SER A 17 -16.01 -3.26 25.57
N GLN A 18 -16.02 -2.77 26.80
CA GLN A 18 -15.17 -1.68 27.31
C GLN A 18 -13.96 -2.23 28.09
N SER A 19 -12.81 -1.60 27.83
CA SER A 19 -11.62 -1.34 28.68
C SER A 19 -10.66 -2.48 29.12
N TYR A 20 -9.37 -2.13 28.94
CA TYR A 20 -8.09 -2.69 29.46
C TYR A 20 -7.44 -3.86 28.69
N PRO A 21 -6.08 -3.99 28.66
CA PRO A 21 -5.03 -3.11 29.18
C PRO A 21 -4.35 -2.29 28.06
N GLU A 22 -4.34 -0.98 28.21
CA GLU A 22 -3.56 -0.04 27.40
C GLU A 22 -2.08 -0.19 27.77
N ASP A 23 -1.22 -0.66 26.85
CA ASP A 23 0.19 -0.18 26.75
C ASP A 23 1.07 -0.90 25.71
N ILE A 24 0.59 -1.88 24.95
CA ILE A 24 1.50 -2.56 23.99
C ILE A 24 1.20 -2.26 22.51
N TYR A 25 -0.04 -1.94 22.10
CA TYR A 25 -0.33 -1.67 20.68
C TYR A 25 -1.44 -0.64 20.44
N ARG A 26 -1.32 0.58 20.99
CA ARG A 26 -2.11 1.72 20.54
C ARG A 26 -1.59 2.17 19.16
N ILE A 27 -2.19 1.68 18.09
CA ILE A 27 -2.12 2.35 16.78
C ILE A 27 -3.07 3.54 16.89
N GLU A 28 -2.58 4.65 17.47
CA GLU A 28 -3.37 5.86 17.65
C GLU A 28 -3.94 6.35 16.32
N LYS A 29 -5.19 6.83 16.36
CA LYS A 29 -5.80 7.64 15.29
C LYS A 29 -4.88 8.85 15.05
N ARG A 30 -4.03 8.77 14.03
CA ARG A 30 -3.07 9.83 13.70
C ARG A 30 -3.80 10.98 13.01
N ASP A 31 -3.60 12.20 13.48
CA ASP A 31 -4.14 13.40 12.85
C ASP A 31 -3.50 13.61 11.48
N HIS A 32 -4.34 13.68 10.44
CA HIS A 32 -3.95 13.76 9.03
C HIS A 32 -3.33 15.10 8.65
N ARG A 33 -3.40 16.11 9.53
CA ARG A 33 -2.91 17.48 9.30
C ARG A 33 -1.39 17.63 9.29
N PHE A 34 -0.63 16.65 9.79
CA PHE A 34 0.83 16.78 9.99
C PHE A 34 1.71 16.10 8.94
N PHE A 35 1.14 15.35 7.99
CA PHE A 35 1.88 14.73 6.88
C PHE A 35 2.03 15.67 5.66
N SER A 36 2.29 16.95 5.91
CA SER A 36 2.68 17.90 4.86
C SER A 36 4.11 17.60 4.41
N SER A 37 4.39 17.70 3.11
CA SER A 37 5.76 17.69 2.59
C SER A 37 6.61 18.80 3.20
N GLU A 38 6.02 19.86 3.74
CA GLU A 38 6.71 20.96 4.43
C GLU A 38 7.24 20.58 5.82
N SER A 39 6.73 19.49 6.42
CA SER A 39 7.07 19.07 7.78
C SER A 39 8.49 18.46 7.90
N PHE A 40 9.11 18.04 6.80
CA PHE A 40 10.45 17.40 6.83
C PHE A 40 11.56 18.45 6.82
N SER A 41 12.58 18.33 7.68
CA SER A 41 13.65 19.33 7.76
C SER A 41 14.64 19.25 6.59
N SER A 42 14.84 18.08 5.98
CA SER A 42 15.75 17.91 4.84
C SER A 42 15.16 18.50 3.56
N PRO A 43 15.80 19.52 2.94
CA PRO A 43 15.30 20.13 1.70
C PRO A 43 15.17 19.14 0.54
N ALA A 44 16.12 18.21 0.38
CA ALA A 44 16.08 17.20 -0.67
C ALA A 44 14.89 16.24 -0.47
N LYS A 45 14.65 15.79 0.77
CA LYS A 45 13.50 14.94 1.09
C LYS A 45 12.18 15.68 0.86
N ARG A 46 12.07 16.94 1.28
CA ARG A 46 10.86 17.75 1.00
C ARG A 46 10.56 17.82 -0.48
N LYS A 47 11.58 18.11 -1.29
CA LYS A 47 11.44 18.17 -2.75
C LYS A 47 10.95 16.83 -3.31
N HIS A 48 11.57 15.72 -2.92
CA HIS A 48 11.14 14.38 -3.35
C HIS A 48 9.67 14.10 -3.05
N LEU A 49 9.24 14.44 -1.83
CA LEU A 49 7.85 14.24 -1.43
C LEU A 49 6.88 15.15 -2.18
N GLN A 50 7.30 16.38 -2.50
CA GLN A 50 6.56 17.27 -3.39
C GLN A 50 6.50 16.73 -4.83
N ASP A 51 7.56 16.10 -5.31
CA ASP A 51 7.62 15.50 -6.65
C ASP A 51 6.66 14.30 -6.75
N ILE A 52 6.61 13.44 -5.72
CA ILE A 52 5.63 12.34 -5.60
C ILE A 52 4.20 12.91 -5.63
N GLU A 53 3.93 13.90 -4.78
CA GLU A 53 2.61 14.54 -4.67
C GLU A 53 2.18 15.18 -5.99
N SER A 54 3.07 15.95 -6.63
CA SER A 54 2.85 16.56 -7.93
C SER A 54 2.58 15.52 -9.02
N THR A 55 3.33 14.40 -9.02
CA THR A 55 3.12 13.31 -9.98
C THR A 55 1.72 12.70 -9.82
N LEU A 56 1.29 12.46 -8.58
CA LEU A 56 -0.04 11.91 -8.30
C LEU A 56 -1.16 12.89 -8.70
N MET A 57 -1.01 14.18 -8.38
CA MET A 57 -1.97 15.22 -8.78
C MET A 57 -2.09 15.33 -10.29
N SER A 58 -0.96 15.50 -11.00
CA SER A 58 -0.96 15.62 -12.46
C SER A 58 -1.53 14.38 -13.14
N PHE A 59 -1.30 13.20 -12.58
CA PHE A 59 -1.89 11.97 -13.08
C PHE A 59 -3.42 11.94 -12.90
N ILE A 60 -3.93 12.30 -11.72
CA ILE A 60 -5.37 12.38 -11.46
C ILE A 60 -6.03 13.40 -12.40
N GLU A 61 -5.45 14.59 -12.55
CA GLU A 61 -5.94 15.63 -13.46
C GLU A 61 -6.00 15.13 -14.91
N LYS A 62 -4.94 14.43 -15.35
CA LYS A 62 -4.90 13.82 -16.68
C LYS A 62 -6.03 12.82 -16.87
N VAL A 63 -6.18 11.84 -15.98
CA VAL A 63 -7.24 10.82 -16.08
C VAL A 63 -8.63 11.47 -16.08
N MET A 64 -8.86 12.46 -15.21
CA MET A 64 -10.13 13.19 -15.15
C MET A 64 -10.41 14.06 -16.39
N SER A 65 -9.37 14.49 -17.11
CA SER A 65 -9.49 15.23 -18.36
C SER A 65 -9.79 14.34 -19.58
N GLU A 66 -9.45 13.05 -19.49
CA GLU A 66 -9.75 12.07 -20.55
C GLU A 66 -11.25 11.70 -20.56
N ASP A 67 -11.90 11.70 -19.40
CA ASP A 67 -13.33 11.39 -19.27
C ASP A 67 -13.98 12.12 -18.07
N GLU A 68 -14.80 13.13 -18.37
CA GLU A 68 -15.48 13.94 -17.36
C GLU A 68 -16.56 13.17 -16.59
N THR A 69 -16.97 11.99 -17.07
CA THR A 69 -17.97 11.15 -16.42
C THR A 69 -17.39 10.34 -15.27
N ILE A 70 -16.05 10.27 -15.15
CA ILE A 70 -15.38 9.60 -14.04
C ILE A 70 -15.88 10.16 -12.71
N ARG A 71 -16.20 9.24 -11.80
CA ARG A 71 -16.62 9.49 -10.42
C ARG A 71 -15.77 8.73 -9.41
N ARG A 72 -15.04 7.70 -9.83
CA ARG A 72 -14.17 6.93 -8.92
C ARG A 72 -12.84 6.56 -9.53
N LEU A 73 -11.77 6.74 -8.76
CA LEU A 73 -10.44 6.23 -9.05
C LEU A 73 -10.04 5.22 -7.97
N VAL A 74 -9.69 4.00 -8.37
CA VAL A 74 -9.23 2.95 -7.46
C VAL A 74 -7.74 2.70 -7.71
N PHE A 75 -6.91 3.04 -6.74
CA PHE A 75 -5.46 2.92 -6.81
C PHE A 75 -4.99 1.64 -6.11
N LEU A 76 -4.22 0.83 -6.84
CA LEU A 76 -3.67 -0.45 -6.38
C LEU A 76 -2.15 -0.42 -6.49
N PRO A 77 -1.40 -0.40 -5.39
CA PRO A 77 0.05 -0.52 -5.44
C PRO A 77 0.47 -1.96 -5.75
N ALA A 78 1.21 -2.15 -6.84
CA ALA A 78 1.94 -3.39 -7.14
C ALA A 78 3.36 -3.29 -6.61
N GLY A 79 3.67 -4.13 -5.62
CA GLY A 79 5.04 -4.33 -5.19
C GLY A 79 5.18 -5.34 -4.06
N ILE A 80 6.31 -5.25 -3.37
CA ILE A 80 6.75 -6.21 -2.35
C ILE A 80 6.76 -5.57 -0.94
N PRO A 81 6.85 -6.36 0.14
CA PRO A 81 7.08 -5.85 1.49
C PRO A 81 8.28 -4.89 1.53
N GLY A 82 8.15 -3.78 2.25
CA GLY A 82 9.20 -2.75 2.29
C GLY A 82 9.13 -1.67 1.20
N MET A 83 8.32 -1.83 0.15
CA MET A 83 8.17 -0.82 -0.94
C MET A 83 7.69 0.56 -0.47
N GLY A 84 6.95 0.64 0.63
CA GLY A 84 6.37 1.91 1.11
C GLY A 84 4.94 2.19 0.67
N LYS A 85 4.15 1.17 0.33
CA LYS A 85 2.71 1.26 0.00
C LYS A 85 1.92 2.19 0.92
N THR A 86 2.02 2.02 2.23
CA THR A 86 1.31 2.88 3.19
C THR A 86 1.74 4.35 3.10
N THR A 87 3.02 4.60 2.80
CA THR A 87 3.54 5.96 2.56
C THR A 87 2.94 6.56 1.29
N ILE A 88 2.81 5.76 0.23
CA ILE A 88 2.20 6.17 -1.05
C ILE A 88 0.73 6.54 -0.85
N GLY A 89 -0.02 5.71 -0.13
CA GLY A 89 -1.42 5.99 0.20
C GLY A 89 -1.60 7.32 0.93
N ARG A 90 -0.66 7.69 1.82
CA ARG A 90 -0.67 9.00 2.50
C ARG A 90 -0.39 10.15 1.53
N PHE A 91 0.57 10.01 0.61
CA PHE A 91 0.82 11.06 -0.37
C PHE A 91 -0.32 11.21 -1.37
N LEU A 92 -0.99 10.12 -1.71
CA LEU A 92 -2.21 10.15 -2.51
C LEU A 92 -3.34 10.86 -1.79
N GLU A 93 -3.51 10.62 -0.48
CA GLU A 93 -4.45 11.36 0.36
C GLU A 93 -4.15 12.87 0.34
N GLN A 94 -2.89 13.28 0.57
CA GLN A 94 -2.52 14.70 0.55
C GLN A 94 -2.72 15.33 -0.83
N ALA A 95 -2.30 14.65 -1.90
CA ALA A 95 -2.53 15.06 -3.27
C ALA A 95 -4.04 15.27 -3.54
N SER A 96 -4.88 14.34 -3.07
CA SER A 96 -6.34 14.39 -3.22
C SER A 96 -6.97 15.60 -2.50
N LEU A 97 -6.43 16.00 -1.35
CA LEU A 97 -6.90 17.18 -0.61
C LEU A 97 -6.47 18.49 -1.26
N LYS A 98 -5.32 18.50 -1.96
CA LYS A 98 -4.82 19.69 -2.69
C LYS A 98 -5.37 19.82 -4.10
N LEU A 99 -6.04 18.79 -4.62
CA LEU A 99 -6.67 18.79 -5.92
C LEU A 99 -7.79 19.83 -6.00
N LYS A 100 -7.41 21.06 -6.38
CA LYS A 100 -8.32 22.09 -6.86
C LYS A 100 -8.54 21.81 -8.33
N VAL A 101 -9.46 20.92 -8.65
CA VAL A 101 -9.74 20.57 -10.05
C VAL A 101 -10.40 21.78 -10.73
N GLN A 102 -9.59 22.67 -11.29
CA GLN A 102 -10.02 23.85 -12.04
C GLN A 102 -10.36 23.53 -13.49
N THR A 103 -10.21 22.27 -13.91
CA THR A 103 -10.12 21.88 -15.32
C THR A 103 -11.41 22.08 -16.12
N LEU A 104 -12.56 22.36 -15.50
CA LEU A 104 -13.84 22.52 -16.22
C LEU A 104 -14.78 23.60 -15.64
N GLY A 105 -14.27 24.53 -14.84
CA GLY A 105 -15.11 25.55 -14.18
C GLY A 105 -16.08 25.02 -13.12
N SER A 106 -15.99 23.73 -12.76
CA SER A 106 -16.75 23.11 -11.69
C SER A 106 -15.83 22.78 -10.52
N ASN A 107 -16.27 23.12 -9.29
CA ASN A 107 -15.58 22.69 -8.08
C ASN A 107 -15.77 21.17 -7.93
N VAL A 108 -14.67 20.42 -7.90
CA VAL A 108 -14.70 18.98 -7.61
C VAL A 108 -14.40 18.77 -6.13
N LYS A 109 -15.35 18.17 -5.41
CA LYS A 109 -15.13 17.66 -4.06
C LYS A 109 -14.47 16.30 -4.14
N VAL A 110 -13.28 16.16 -3.56
CA VAL A 110 -12.59 14.86 -3.53
C VAL A 110 -12.87 14.16 -2.21
N GLN A 111 -13.28 12.90 -2.27
CA GLN A 111 -13.40 12.01 -1.11
C GLN A 111 -12.33 10.94 -1.19
N PHE A 112 -11.48 10.87 -0.17
CA PHE A 112 -10.44 9.86 -0.10
C PHE A 112 -10.79 8.78 0.91
N LYS A 113 -10.68 7.51 0.50
CA LYS A 113 -10.81 6.34 1.36
C LYS A 113 -9.59 5.45 1.18
N ARG A 114 -9.12 4.86 2.27
CA ARG A 114 -8.04 3.87 2.27
C ARG A 114 -8.48 2.62 3.02
N VAL A 115 -8.32 1.47 2.39
CA VAL A 115 -8.54 0.17 3.03
C VAL A 115 -7.18 -0.52 3.13
N SER A 116 -6.78 -0.94 4.33
CA SER A 116 -5.43 -1.45 4.60
C SER A 116 -5.47 -2.90 5.08
N PHE A 117 -4.85 -3.78 4.30
CA PHE A 117 -4.80 -5.21 4.63
C PHE A 117 -3.97 -5.44 5.90
N ASP A 118 -2.85 -4.72 6.05
CA ASP A 118 -1.99 -4.83 7.23
C ASP A 118 -2.74 -4.45 8.52
N HIS A 119 -3.64 -3.47 8.46
CA HIS A 119 -4.48 -3.10 9.60
C HIS A 119 -5.50 -4.19 9.94
N VAL A 120 -6.28 -4.65 8.95
CA VAL A 120 -7.26 -5.73 9.12
C VAL A 120 -6.59 -6.99 9.68
N PHE A 121 -5.45 -7.38 9.11
CA PHE A 121 -4.69 -8.54 9.55
C PHE A 121 -4.21 -8.38 10.99
N THR A 122 -3.67 -7.21 11.35
CA THR A 122 -3.18 -6.94 12.72
C THR A 122 -4.31 -7.02 13.75
N ASP A 123 -5.46 -6.43 13.46
CA ASP A 123 -6.61 -6.42 14.37
C ASP A 123 -7.14 -7.83 14.60
N LEU A 124 -7.29 -8.61 13.52
CA LEU A 124 -7.71 -10.02 13.60
C LEU A 124 -6.67 -10.89 14.30
N GLN A 125 -5.38 -10.64 14.05
CA GLN A 125 -4.29 -11.33 14.73
C GLN A 125 -4.36 -11.11 16.25
N GLN A 126 -4.50 -9.86 16.70
CA GLN A 126 -4.61 -9.53 18.11
C GLN A 126 -5.83 -10.19 18.75
N LYS A 127 -6.99 -10.11 18.09
CA LYS A 127 -8.22 -10.75 18.56
C LYS A 127 -8.05 -12.27 18.66
N TYR A 128 -7.48 -12.91 17.64
CA TYR A 128 -7.30 -14.35 17.62
C TYR A 128 -6.40 -14.83 18.76
N PHE A 129 -5.27 -14.17 19.03
CA PHE A 129 -4.38 -14.57 20.14
C PHE A 129 -4.94 -14.22 21.53
N GLN A 130 -5.87 -13.28 21.64
CA GLN A 130 -6.62 -13.07 22.88
C GLN A 130 -7.59 -14.23 23.17
N GLU A 131 -8.25 -14.75 22.14
CA GLU A 131 -9.18 -15.88 22.23
C GLU A 131 -8.46 -17.24 22.32
N HIS A 132 -7.25 -17.33 21.77
CA HIS A 132 -6.47 -18.55 21.64
C HIS A 132 -4.99 -18.35 22.04
N PRO A 133 -4.69 -18.06 23.33
CA PRO A 133 -3.34 -17.69 23.78
C PRO A 133 -2.29 -18.80 23.63
N ASP A 134 -2.72 -20.07 23.59
CA ASP A 134 -1.84 -21.24 23.50
C ASP A 134 -1.53 -21.68 22.06
N VAL A 135 -2.14 -21.05 21.05
CA VAL A 135 -1.95 -21.45 19.65
C VAL A 135 -0.66 -20.84 19.10
N ASP A 136 0.18 -21.68 18.49
CA ASP A 136 1.37 -21.21 17.79
C ASP A 136 1.03 -20.31 16.59
N PHE A 137 1.85 -19.27 16.38
CA PHE A 137 1.60 -18.28 15.34
C PHE A 137 1.51 -18.91 13.95
N GLN A 138 2.33 -19.90 13.63
CA GLN A 138 2.35 -20.52 12.31
C GLN A 138 1.06 -21.30 12.04
N ALA A 139 0.46 -21.91 13.06
CA ALA A 139 -0.83 -22.60 12.96
C ALA A 139 -2.00 -21.63 12.82
N ALA A 140 -1.95 -20.49 13.51
CA ALA A 140 -2.98 -19.45 13.43
C ALA A 140 -2.92 -18.63 12.13
N PHE A 141 -1.73 -18.50 11.52
CA PHE A 141 -1.48 -17.56 10.43
C PHE A 141 -2.41 -17.75 9.23
N ASP A 142 -2.58 -18.99 8.75
CA ASP A 142 -3.42 -19.25 7.57
C ASP A 142 -4.91 -18.99 7.84
N ILE A 143 -5.36 -19.25 9.09
CA ILE A 143 -6.73 -18.96 9.53
C ILE A 143 -6.96 -17.45 9.56
N ILE A 144 -6.08 -16.71 10.25
CA ILE A 144 -6.15 -15.25 10.36
C ILE A 144 -6.08 -14.61 8.96
N ARG A 145 -5.20 -15.10 8.09
CA ARG A 145 -5.07 -14.60 6.72
C ARG A 145 -6.34 -14.82 5.91
N GLY A 146 -6.97 -15.99 6.02
CA GLY A 146 -8.24 -16.28 5.34
C GLY A 146 -9.35 -15.32 5.79
N GLN A 147 -9.51 -15.15 7.10
CA GLN A 147 -10.48 -14.20 7.67
C GLN A 147 -10.17 -12.75 7.29
N ALA A 148 -8.89 -12.37 7.28
CA ALA A 148 -8.46 -11.02 6.89
C ALA A 148 -8.79 -10.72 5.43
N GLU A 149 -8.69 -11.70 4.53
CA GLU A 149 -9.06 -11.54 3.13
C GLU A 149 -10.56 -11.23 2.98
N GLU A 150 -11.42 -11.96 3.69
CA GLU A 150 -12.87 -11.75 3.69
C GLU A 150 -13.24 -10.37 4.23
N VAL A 151 -12.71 -10.00 5.40
CA VAL A 151 -12.96 -8.70 6.03
C VAL A 151 -12.42 -7.56 5.17
N PHE A 152 -11.23 -7.72 4.58
CA PHE A 152 -10.62 -6.72 3.70
C PHE A 152 -11.46 -6.47 2.45
N ASN A 153 -11.94 -7.55 1.80
CA ASN A 153 -12.82 -7.42 0.63
C ASN A 153 -14.15 -6.78 1.01
N GLN A 154 -14.72 -7.11 2.17
CA GLN A 154 -15.94 -6.46 2.67
C GLN A 154 -15.72 -4.96 2.90
N GLN A 155 -14.61 -4.55 3.50
CA GLN A 155 -14.27 -3.12 3.66
C GLN A 155 -14.08 -2.39 2.33
N ILE A 156 -13.52 -3.04 1.31
CA ILE A 156 -13.46 -2.46 -0.06
C ILE A 156 -14.87 -2.24 -0.61
N ARG A 157 -15.74 -3.24 -0.47
CA ARG A 157 -17.13 -3.15 -0.94
C ARG A 157 -17.86 -1.99 -0.25
N GLU A 158 -17.77 -1.89 1.07
CA GLU A 158 -18.35 -0.80 1.86
C GLU A 158 -17.78 0.57 1.49
N ALA A 159 -16.46 0.67 1.26
CA ALA A 159 -15.83 1.91 0.81
C ALA A 159 -16.34 2.35 -0.57
N CYS A 160 -16.77 1.39 -1.40
CA CYS A 160 -17.32 1.61 -2.73
C CYS A 160 -18.84 1.86 -2.75
N VAL A 161 -19.58 1.59 -1.67
CA VAL A 161 -20.99 1.96 -1.59
C VAL A 161 -21.09 3.48 -1.52
N GLN A 162 -21.78 4.07 -2.50
CA GLN A 162 -22.11 5.50 -2.47
C GLN A 162 -23.19 5.74 -1.41
N SER A 163 -23.10 6.86 -0.67
CA SER A 163 -24.19 7.24 0.22
C SER A 163 -25.43 7.57 -0.63
N GLN A 164 -26.63 7.23 -0.15
CA GLN A 164 -27.87 7.49 -0.88
C GLN A 164 -28.08 8.99 -1.19
N ASP A 165 -27.53 9.87 -0.35
CA ASP A 165 -27.53 11.32 -0.55
C ASP A 165 -26.67 11.76 -1.76
N GLU A 166 -25.61 11.01 -2.08
CA GLU A 166 -24.77 11.29 -3.25
C GLU A 166 -25.44 10.86 -4.56
N MET A 167 -26.16 9.74 -4.58
CA MET A 167 -26.90 9.30 -5.77
C MET A 167 -28.00 10.29 -6.21
N ALA A 168 -28.68 10.91 -5.25
CA ALA A 168 -29.73 11.90 -5.55
C ALA A 168 -29.18 13.14 -6.30
N SER A 169 -27.93 13.53 -6.05
CA SER A 169 -27.28 14.65 -6.74
C SER A 169 -26.99 14.37 -8.23
N TYR A 170 -26.84 13.10 -8.62
CA TYR A 170 -26.49 12.73 -10.00
C TYR A 170 -27.70 12.59 -10.93
N THR A 171 -28.87 12.24 -10.41
CA THR A 171 -30.08 11.94 -11.23
C THR A 171 -30.74 13.20 -11.80
N LEU A 172 -30.49 14.38 -11.21
CA LEU A 172 -31.07 15.66 -11.67
C LEU A 172 -30.36 16.25 -12.91
N ILE A 173 -29.17 15.75 -13.27
CA ILE A 173 -28.35 16.28 -14.38
C ILE A 173 -28.98 15.99 -15.76
N SER A 174 -29.83 14.95 -15.88
CA SER A 174 -30.46 14.56 -17.14
C SER A 174 -31.74 15.34 -17.51
N ALA A 175 -32.20 16.26 -16.66
CA ALA A 175 -33.49 16.95 -16.82
C ALA A 175 -33.33 18.49 -16.94
N GLY A 176 -32.57 18.95 -17.94
CA GLY A 176 -32.86 20.17 -18.71
C GLY A 176 -33.02 21.56 -18.06
N GLU A 177 -32.91 21.74 -16.74
CA GLU A 177 -33.15 23.03 -16.08
C GLU A 177 -31.90 23.63 -15.40
N GLN A 178 -31.91 24.96 -15.29
CA GLN A 178 -30.77 25.86 -15.20
C GLN A 178 -29.88 25.68 -13.95
N SER A 179 -28.58 25.54 -14.22
CA SER A 179 -27.43 26.15 -13.52
C SER A 179 -27.52 26.36 -12.00
N GLN A 180 -27.78 25.31 -11.24
CA GLN A 180 -27.20 25.22 -9.89
C GLN A 180 -25.76 24.73 -10.02
N ASN A 181 -24.82 25.37 -9.32
CA ASN A 181 -23.43 24.93 -9.21
C ASN A 181 -23.40 23.58 -8.46
N TYR A 182 -23.64 22.48 -9.17
CA TYR A 182 -23.51 21.16 -8.61
C TYR A 182 -22.01 20.85 -8.44
N GLU A 183 -21.60 20.66 -7.19
CA GLU A 183 -20.26 20.24 -6.85
C GLU A 183 -20.08 18.78 -7.28
N LYS A 184 -19.16 18.52 -8.22
CA LYS A 184 -18.87 17.17 -8.70
C LYS A 184 -18.10 16.43 -7.62
N VAL A 185 -18.55 15.25 -7.18
CA VAL A 185 -17.79 14.44 -6.21
C VAL A 185 -16.92 13.43 -6.95
N LEU A 186 -15.65 13.33 -6.57
CA LEU A 186 -14.68 12.34 -7.01
C LEU A 186 -14.28 11.44 -5.83
N ASP A 187 -14.61 10.16 -5.91
CA ASP A 187 -14.17 9.16 -4.95
C ASP A 187 -12.77 8.65 -5.33
N ILE A 188 -11.83 8.68 -4.41
CA ILE A 188 -10.52 8.05 -4.54
C ILE A 188 -10.40 6.95 -3.50
N LEU A 189 -10.23 5.70 -3.95
CA LEU A 189 -10.02 4.55 -3.10
C LEU A 189 -8.58 4.05 -3.25
N TYR A 190 -7.84 3.96 -2.14
CA TYR A 190 -6.52 3.31 -2.11
C TYR A 190 -6.60 1.93 -1.45
N VAL A 191 -6.28 0.89 -2.23
CA VAL A 191 -6.28 -0.52 -1.78
C VAL A 191 -4.89 -0.89 -1.27
N ASP A 192 -4.59 -0.58 0.00
CA ASP A 192 -3.27 -0.73 0.62
C ASP A 192 -2.97 -2.21 0.94
N LYS A 193 -2.56 -2.95 -0.10
CA LYS A 193 -2.13 -4.36 -0.07
C LYS A 193 -0.97 -4.56 -1.05
N ASN A 194 -0.15 -5.59 -0.86
CA ASN A 194 0.78 -6.02 -1.91
C ASN A 194 -0.02 -6.67 -3.07
N ASN A 195 -0.41 -5.88 -4.07
CA ASN A 195 -1.19 -6.39 -5.21
C ASN A 195 -0.24 -7.05 -6.22
N THR A 196 0.09 -8.32 -5.97
CA THR A 196 1.02 -9.10 -6.79
C THR A 196 0.34 -9.69 -8.03
N PRO A 197 1.11 -10.00 -9.10
CA PRO A 197 0.56 -10.43 -10.39
C PRO A 197 -0.38 -11.62 -10.33
N ASP A 198 -0.10 -12.60 -9.47
CA ASP A 198 -0.94 -13.78 -9.23
C ASP A 198 -2.35 -13.45 -8.72
N LYS A 199 -2.59 -12.21 -8.25
CA LYS A 199 -3.88 -11.74 -7.74
C LYS A 199 -4.54 -10.69 -8.61
N TRP A 200 -3.91 -10.23 -9.69
CA TRP A 200 -4.46 -9.15 -10.51
C TRP A 200 -5.79 -9.51 -11.15
N GLU A 201 -5.94 -10.72 -11.70
CA GLU A 201 -7.20 -11.19 -12.29
C GLU A 201 -8.34 -11.20 -11.28
N VAL A 202 -8.09 -11.77 -10.10
CA VAL A 202 -9.08 -11.87 -9.01
C VAL A 202 -9.49 -10.47 -8.53
N MET A 203 -8.52 -9.59 -8.29
CA MET A 203 -8.77 -8.23 -7.82
C MET A 203 -9.49 -7.37 -8.88
N SER A 204 -9.09 -7.48 -10.15
CA SER A 204 -9.73 -6.78 -11.27
C SER A 204 -11.19 -7.22 -11.45
N SER A 205 -11.43 -8.54 -11.41
CA SER A 205 -12.79 -9.11 -11.49
C SER A 205 -13.66 -8.64 -10.32
N PHE A 206 -13.12 -8.67 -9.10
CA PHE A 206 -13.80 -8.21 -7.90
C PHE A 206 -14.17 -6.71 -7.95
N LEU A 207 -13.23 -5.85 -8.38
CA LEU A 207 -13.50 -4.42 -8.52
C LEU A 207 -14.50 -4.11 -9.64
N THR A 208 -14.51 -4.94 -10.70
CA THR A 208 -15.49 -4.85 -11.78
C THR A 208 -16.88 -5.20 -11.25
N GLU A 209 -17.03 -6.31 -10.53
CA GLU A 209 -18.29 -6.72 -9.88
C GLU A 209 -18.84 -5.60 -8.99
N ILE A 210 -18.02 -5.04 -8.11
CA ILE A 210 -18.41 -3.91 -7.24
C ILE A 210 -18.85 -2.70 -8.07
N SER A 211 -18.13 -2.39 -9.14
CA SER A 211 -18.51 -1.28 -10.04
C SER A 211 -19.87 -1.54 -10.69
N HIS A 212 -20.17 -2.80 -11.01
CA HIS A 212 -21.47 -3.20 -11.55
C HIS A 212 -22.61 -2.99 -10.57
N GLU A 213 -22.43 -3.45 -9.34
CA GLU A 213 -23.43 -3.29 -8.27
C GLU A 213 -23.73 -1.83 -7.94
N ASN A 214 -22.70 -0.98 -8.03
CA ASN A 214 -22.83 0.46 -7.78
C ASN A 214 -23.21 1.28 -9.01
N GLN A 215 -23.44 0.65 -10.18
CA GLN A 215 -23.76 1.33 -11.44
C GLN A 215 -22.69 2.36 -11.88
N LEU A 216 -21.41 2.05 -11.61
CA LEU A 216 -20.26 2.90 -11.91
C LEU A 216 -19.34 2.30 -12.98
N GLN A 217 -19.78 1.31 -13.76
CA GLN A 217 -18.92 0.55 -14.67
C GLN A 217 -18.10 1.45 -15.61
N ALA A 218 -18.76 2.44 -16.22
CA ALA A 218 -18.11 3.40 -17.11
C ALA A 218 -17.44 4.58 -16.37
N ARG A 219 -17.72 4.76 -15.07
CA ARG A 219 -17.34 5.93 -14.27
C ARG A 219 -16.27 5.61 -13.22
N GLN A 220 -15.87 4.35 -13.09
CA GLN A 220 -14.78 3.90 -12.23
C GLN A 220 -13.57 3.59 -13.11
N LYS A 221 -12.40 4.08 -12.70
CA LYS A 221 -11.11 3.69 -13.28
C LYS A 221 -10.24 3.03 -12.23
N THR A 222 -9.56 1.96 -12.64
CA THR A 222 -8.61 1.21 -11.85
C THR A 222 -7.18 1.56 -12.28
N ILE A 223 -6.31 1.82 -11.31
CA ILE A 223 -4.97 2.33 -11.54
C ILE A 223 -3.98 1.45 -10.82
N LEU A 224 -3.14 0.74 -11.57
CA LEU A 224 -2.01 0.02 -11.00
C LEU A 224 -0.84 0.98 -10.81
N ILE A 225 -0.40 1.15 -9.58
CA ILE A 225 0.78 1.94 -9.26
C ILE A 225 1.98 1.02 -9.13
N VAL A 226 3.03 1.27 -9.91
CA VAL A 226 4.28 0.52 -9.85
C VAL A 226 5.46 1.43 -9.49
N PRO A 227 6.50 0.89 -8.84
CA PRO A 227 7.72 1.65 -8.58
C PRO A 227 8.49 1.91 -9.88
N THR A 228 8.97 3.14 -10.04
CA THR A 228 10.08 3.41 -10.94
C THR A 228 11.32 2.71 -10.39
N GLN A 229 12.03 1.99 -11.26
CA GLN A 229 13.19 1.19 -10.89
C GLN A 229 14.36 1.49 -11.84
N THR A 230 15.57 1.33 -11.34
CA THR A 230 16.80 1.45 -12.13
C THR A 230 16.83 0.36 -13.21
N ASP A 231 17.35 0.70 -14.39
CA ASP A 231 17.60 -0.28 -15.43
C ASP A 231 18.53 -1.40 -14.93
N PHE A 232 18.16 -2.64 -15.25
CA PHE A 232 18.89 -3.83 -14.83
C PHE A 232 18.94 -4.85 -15.97
N ASP A 233 20.05 -5.56 -16.07
CA ASP A 233 20.23 -6.65 -17.04
C ASP A 233 19.60 -7.94 -16.51
N TYR A 234 18.35 -8.17 -16.90
CA TYR A 234 17.60 -9.37 -16.53
C TYR A 234 18.12 -10.65 -17.16
N SER A 235 19.11 -10.61 -18.06
CA SER A 235 19.77 -11.84 -18.54
C SER A 235 20.55 -12.57 -17.44
N LEU A 236 20.83 -11.89 -16.33
CA LEU A 236 21.44 -12.47 -15.13
C LEU A 236 20.44 -13.28 -14.28
N CYS A 237 19.14 -13.09 -14.52
CA CYS A 237 18.05 -13.80 -13.84
C CYS A 237 17.60 -15.02 -14.66
N LYS A 238 17.15 -16.08 -13.98
CA LYS A 238 16.59 -17.28 -14.63
C LYS A 238 15.34 -16.99 -15.47
N LYS A 239 14.58 -15.95 -15.11
CA LYS A 239 13.39 -15.47 -15.81
C LYS A 239 13.41 -13.95 -15.87
N VAL A 240 12.71 -13.39 -16.85
CA VAL A 240 12.33 -11.97 -16.83
C VAL A 240 11.54 -11.71 -15.56
N ASN A 241 11.81 -10.60 -14.87
CA ASN A 241 11.13 -10.26 -13.64
C ASN A 241 10.96 -8.74 -13.55
N ALA A 242 9.83 -8.27 -13.04
CA ALA A 242 9.56 -6.84 -12.98
C ALA A 242 10.31 -6.12 -11.87
N ILE A 243 10.90 -6.87 -10.94
CA ILE A 243 11.54 -6.36 -9.73
C ILE A 243 13.06 -6.51 -9.86
N CYS A 244 13.78 -5.37 -9.87
CA CYS A 244 15.23 -5.39 -9.97
C CYS A 244 15.89 -5.67 -8.60
N PRO A 245 17.10 -6.26 -8.56
CA PRO A 245 17.79 -6.55 -7.31
C PRO A 245 18.03 -5.32 -6.42
N GLN A 246 18.28 -4.16 -7.03
CA GLN A 246 18.44 -2.90 -6.29
C GLN A 246 17.16 -2.55 -5.49
N PHE A 247 15.99 -2.75 -6.08
CA PHE A 247 14.72 -2.52 -5.39
C PHE A 247 14.51 -3.49 -4.22
N VAL A 248 14.94 -4.74 -4.38
CA VAL A 248 14.95 -5.75 -3.31
C VAL A 248 15.83 -5.32 -2.14
N TYR A 249 17.05 -4.85 -2.42
CA TYR A 249 17.97 -4.32 -1.41
C TYR A 249 17.31 -3.20 -0.60
N GLU A 250 16.72 -2.20 -1.26
CA GLU A 250 16.09 -1.06 -0.57
C GLU A 250 14.88 -1.47 0.25
N CYS A 251 14.08 -2.43 -0.22
CA CYS A 251 12.97 -2.97 0.56
C CYS A 251 13.47 -3.65 1.84
N LEU A 252 14.50 -4.48 1.75
CA LEU A 252 15.11 -5.13 2.92
C LEU A 252 15.78 -4.13 3.86
N PHE A 253 16.53 -3.18 3.33
CA PHE A 253 17.15 -2.10 4.08
C PHE A 253 16.13 -1.33 4.92
N ARG A 254 14.99 -0.96 4.31
CA ARG A 254 13.89 -0.29 5.02
C ARG A 254 13.23 -1.17 6.06
N ILE A 255 13.04 -2.47 5.78
CA ILE A 255 12.46 -3.39 6.75
C ILE A 255 13.37 -3.52 7.99
N PHE A 256 14.68 -3.69 7.79
CA PHE A 256 15.63 -3.93 8.89
C PHE A 256 15.78 -2.72 9.79
N ASN A 257 15.63 -1.52 9.24
CA ASN A 257 15.71 -0.26 9.97
C ASN A 257 14.37 0.17 10.62
N ARG A 258 13.31 -0.65 10.54
CA ARG A 258 12.04 -0.39 11.24
C ARG A 258 12.02 -1.06 12.60
N LYS A 259 11.90 -0.24 13.66
CA LYS A 259 11.80 -0.71 15.04
C LYS A 259 10.52 -1.52 15.32
N ASN A 260 9.41 -1.19 14.64
CA ASN A 260 8.08 -1.77 14.89
C ASN A 260 7.46 -2.34 13.60
N HIS A 261 7.99 -3.44 13.08
CA HIS A 261 7.43 -4.15 11.92
C HIS A 261 7.33 -5.65 12.22
N CYS A 262 6.33 -6.35 11.68
CA CYS A 262 6.17 -7.80 11.86
C CYS A 262 7.35 -8.62 11.29
N LEU A 263 8.12 -8.01 10.37
CA LEU A 263 9.38 -8.52 9.83
C LEU A 263 10.60 -7.72 10.34
N SER A 264 10.52 -7.11 11.52
CA SER A 264 11.58 -6.25 12.07
C SER A 264 12.88 -7.00 12.39
N SER A 265 13.85 -6.28 12.95
CA SER A 265 15.22 -6.74 13.24
C SER A 265 15.33 -8.02 14.07
N SER A 266 14.27 -8.42 14.80
CA SER A 266 14.25 -9.67 15.55
C SER A 266 14.10 -10.92 14.68
N ILE A 267 13.67 -10.78 13.40
CA ILE A 267 13.43 -11.91 12.50
C ILE A 267 13.94 -11.61 11.06
N LYS A 268 15.15 -11.04 10.96
CA LYS A 268 15.79 -10.68 9.68
C LYS A 268 15.82 -11.83 8.63
N PRO A 269 16.12 -13.11 8.99
CA PRO A 269 16.07 -14.20 8.01
C PRO A 269 14.70 -14.37 7.37
N LYS A 270 13.63 -14.26 8.16
CA LYS A 270 12.26 -14.37 7.65
C LYS A 270 11.90 -13.21 6.73
N ALA A 271 12.38 -12.01 7.01
CA ALA A 271 12.18 -10.87 6.13
C ALA A 271 12.80 -11.09 4.73
N VAL A 272 14.03 -11.63 4.69
CA VAL A 272 14.71 -12.01 3.42
C VAL A 272 13.91 -13.08 2.69
N GLU A 273 13.54 -14.15 3.39
CA GLU A 273 12.72 -15.23 2.82
C GLU A 273 11.43 -14.69 2.19
N VAL A 274 10.65 -13.90 2.95
CA VAL A 274 9.38 -13.35 2.49
C VAL A 274 9.57 -12.44 1.29
N VAL A 275 10.54 -11.53 1.33
CA VAL A 275 10.79 -10.62 0.21
C VAL A 275 11.17 -11.39 -1.06
N LEU A 276 12.06 -12.38 -0.97
CA LEU A 276 12.45 -13.19 -2.14
C LEU A 276 11.27 -13.99 -2.71
N LYS A 277 10.39 -14.53 -1.87
CA LYS A 277 9.14 -15.16 -2.31
C LYS A 277 8.21 -14.19 -3.03
N PHE A 278 8.09 -12.96 -2.53
CA PHE A 278 7.30 -11.93 -3.18
C PHE A 278 7.87 -11.51 -4.53
N VAL A 279 9.20 -11.48 -4.69
CA VAL A 279 9.86 -11.22 -5.98
C VAL A 279 9.50 -12.31 -7.00
N LYS A 280 9.43 -13.58 -6.57
CA LYS A 280 9.03 -14.69 -7.47
C LYS A 280 7.61 -14.58 -8.02
N LEU A 281 6.71 -13.87 -7.34
CA LEU A 281 5.37 -13.58 -7.86
C LEU A 281 5.39 -12.69 -9.12
N TYR A 282 6.52 -12.07 -9.44
CA TYR A 282 6.72 -11.23 -10.63
C TYR A 282 7.49 -11.94 -11.75
N ASP A 283 7.70 -13.26 -11.66
CA ASP A 283 8.30 -14.03 -12.74
C ASP A 283 7.47 -13.90 -14.03
N ASN A 284 8.16 -13.63 -15.14
CA ASN A 284 7.61 -13.34 -16.48
C ASN A 284 6.81 -12.04 -16.61
N ILE A 285 6.90 -11.13 -15.63
CA ILE A 285 6.36 -9.78 -15.74
C ILE A 285 7.50 -8.82 -16.08
N ASP A 286 7.25 -7.86 -16.97
CA ASP A 286 8.16 -6.75 -17.26
C ASP A 286 7.39 -5.43 -17.19
N PHE A 287 7.76 -4.53 -16.27
CA PHE A 287 7.12 -3.21 -16.17
C PHE A 287 7.50 -2.24 -17.31
N LYS A 288 8.40 -2.64 -18.22
CA LYS A 288 8.60 -1.95 -19.51
C LYS A 288 7.48 -2.30 -20.48
N ASP A 289 6.92 -3.51 -20.41
CA ASP A 289 5.74 -3.92 -21.16
C ASP A 289 4.46 -3.65 -20.35
N GLN A 290 3.74 -2.60 -20.74
CA GLN A 290 2.49 -2.22 -20.06
C GLN A 290 1.30 -3.07 -20.51
N THR A 291 1.45 -3.93 -21.54
CA THR A 291 0.35 -4.71 -22.10
C THR A 291 -0.29 -5.63 -21.07
N VAL A 292 0.53 -6.34 -20.28
CA VAL A 292 0.04 -7.27 -19.26
C VAL A 292 -0.65 -6.54 -18.10
N PRO A 293 -0.07 -5.51 -17.47
CA PRO A 293 -0.80 -4.72 -16.48
C PRO A 293 -2.11 -4.11 -17.01
N LEU A 294 -2.09 -3.56 -18.23
CA LEU A 294 -3.27 -2.90 -18.82
C LEU A 294 -4.35 -3.87 -19.31
N SER A 295 -4.10 -5.18 -19.35
CA SER A 295 -5.17 -6.16 -19.55
C SER A 295 -6.03 -6.35 -18.30
N TYR A 296 -5.56 -5.92 -17.12
CA TYR A 296 -6.29 -6.03 -15.85
C TYR A 296 -6.74 -4.69 -15.28
N PHE A 297 -6.08 -3.58 -15.63
CA PHE A 297 -6.33 -2.26 -15.06
C PHE A 297 -6.45 -1.20 -16.16
N ASP A 298 -7.26 -0.17 -15.93
CA ASP A 298 -7.49 0.91 -16.91
C ASP A 298 -6.23 1.76 -17.15
N HIS A 299 -5.47 2.01 -16.08
CA HIS A 299 -4.26 2.83 -16.13
C HIS A 299 -3.09 2.21 -15.38
N PHE A 300 -1.89 2.63 -15.80
CA PHE A 300 -0.61 2.19 -15.25
C PHE A 300 0.24 3.41 -14.89
N LEU A 301 0.55 3.57 -13.60
CA LEU A 301 1.29 4.72 -13.08
C LEU A 301 2.65 4.29 -12.53
N LYS A 302 3.72 4.74 -13.18
CA LYS A 302 5.09 4.66 -12.65
C LYS A 302 5.37 5.86 -11.75
N ILE A 303 5.95 5.61 -10.59
CA ILE A 303 6.26 6.68 -9.64
C ILE A 303 7.50 6.32 -8.83
N GLU A 304 8.39 7.30 -8.67
CA GLU A 304 9.63 7.15 -7.92
C GLU A 304 9.35 7.37 -6.44
N PHE A 305 9.30 6.28 -5.66
CA PHE A 305 8.93 6.35 -4.24
C PHE A 305 10.12 6.53 -3.31
N VAL A 306 11.24 5.97 -3.71
CA VAL A 306 12.51 6.03 -2.99
C VAL A 306 13.49 6.58 -4.02
N HIS A 307 14.44 7.40 -3.61
CA HIS A 307 15.53 7.88 -4.46
C HIS A 307 16.47 6.72 -4.85
N TYR A 308 15.95 5.77 -5.62
CA TYR A 308 16.69 4.61 -6.13
C TYR A 308 17.83 5.06 -7.02
N ASN A 309 17.63 6.17 -7.75
CA ASN A 309 18.61 6.71 -8.69
C ASN A 309 19.82 7.38 -8.01
N GLU A 310 19.67 7.83 -6.77
CA GLU A 310 20.75 8.47 -6.01
C GLU A 310 21.51 7.46 -5.12
N GLN A 311 20.96 6.26 -4.94
CA GLN A 311 21.52 5.24 -4.07
C GLN A 311 22.31 4.24 -4.90
N THR A 312 23.59 4.05 -4.61
CA THR A 312 24.41 3.04 -5.29
C THR A 312 24.47 1.78 -4.45
N THR A 313 23.75 0.72 -4.83
CA THR A 313 23.94 -0.61 -4.26
C THR A 313 25.25 -1.20 -4.79
N SER A 314 26.02 -1.88 -3.94
CA SER A 314 27.29 -2.48 -4.37
C SER A 314 27.07 -3.58 -5.42
N LYS A 315 28.01 -3.74 -6.36
CA LYS A 315 27.94 -4.84 -7.35
C LYS A 315 27.91 -6.21 -6.68
N ASP A 316 28.59 -6.36 -5.53
CA ASP A 316 28.58 -7.60 -4.76
C ASP A 316 27.19 -7.90 -4.19
N MET A 317 26.49 -6.90 -3.65
CA MET A 317 25.12 -7.08 -3.16
C MET A 317 24.14 -7.38 -4.29
N ILE A 318 24.28 -6.72 -5.45
CA ILE A 318 23.48 -7.05 -6.64
C ILE A 318 23.71 -8.50 -7.04
N ARG A 319 24.98 -8.96 -7.11
CA ARG A 319 25.30 -10.37 -7.42
C ARG A 319 24.65 -11.33 -6.43
N VAL A 320 24.78 -11.07 -5.12
CA VAL A 320 24.20 -11.92 -4.06
C VAL A 320 22.68 -11.99 -4.16
N LEU A 321 22.00 -10.89 -4.47
CA LEU A 321 20.54 -10.87 -4.64
C LEU A 321 20.09 -11.61 -5.89
N VAL A 322 20.84 -11.51 -6.99
CA VAL A 322 20.57 -12.28 -8.22
C VAL A 322 20.73 -13.78 -7.96
N GLU A 323 21.82 -14.19 -7.31
CA GLU A 323 22.04 -15.58 -6.91
C GLU A 323 20.91 -16.08 -6.02
N ALA A 324 20.54 -15.31 -4.99
CA ALA A 324 19.47 -15.69 -4.08
C ALA A 324 18.10 -15.79 -4.75
N TYR A 325 17.77 -14.87 -5.66
CA TYR A 325 16.57 -14.97 -6.49
C TYR A 325 16.61 -16.23 -7.37
N ASN A 326 17.74 -16.54 -7.99
CA ASN A 326 17.90 -17.71 -8.85
C ASN A 326 17.83 -19.03 -8.04
N GLU A 327 18.27 -19.03 -6.79
CA GLU A 327 18.19 -20.17 -5.87
C GLU A 327 16.83 -20.32 -5.18
N THR A 328 15.98 -19.29 -5.19
CA THR A 328 14.63 -19.36 -4.65
C THR A 328 13.75 -20.27 -5.51
N PRO A 329 13.16 -21.35 -4.95
CA PRO A 329 12.30 -22.28 -5.69
C PRO A 329 11.01 -21.64 -6.24
N GLU A 330 10.47 -22.19 -7.32
CA GLU A 330 9.23 -21.69 -7.96
C GLU A 330 7.96 -21.99 -7.15
N ASN A 331 7.98 -23.04 -6.34
CA ASN A 331 6.83 -23.50 -5.56
C ASN A 331 6.64 -22.74 -4.24
N PHE A 332 7.10 -21.49 -4.16
CA PHE A 332 7.04 -20.63 -2.95
C PHE A 332 7.65 -21.25 -1.68
N VAL A 333 8.49 -22.28 -1.84
CA VAL A 333 9.32 -22.82 -0.78
C VAL A 333 10.42 -21.81 -0.44
N PRO A 334 10.80 -21.65 0.85
CA PRO A 334 11.94 -20.83 1.21
C PRO A 334 13.20 -21.19 0.40
N PRO A 335 14.03 -20.21 0.00
CA PRO A 335 15.41 -20.52 -0.37
C PRO A 335 16.14 -21.18 0.82
N SER A 336 17.29 -21.81 0.54
CA SER A 336 18.06 -22.47 1.60
C SER A 336 18.51 -21.47 2.68
N ASP A 337 18.72 -21.94 3.91
CA ASP A 337 19.27 -21.10 4.99
C ASP A 337 20.64 -20.52 4.60
N GLU A 338 21.45 -21.25 3.84
CA GLU A 338 22.72 -20.76 3.30
C GLU A 338 22.51 -19.54 2.39
N THR A 339 21.57 -19.64 1.45
CA THR A 339 21.17 -18.53 0.56
C THR A 339 20.69 -17.32 1.36
N ILE A 340 19.81 -17.54 2.34
CA ILE A 340 19.26 -16.47 3.20
C ILE A 340 20.40 -15.79 3.97
N ASN A 341 21.26 -16.58 4.62
CA ASN A 341 22.39 -16.06 5.40
C ASN A 341 23.40 -15.32 4.52
N LYS A 342 23.61 -15.75 3.27
CA LYS A 342 24.46 -15.03 2.32
C LYS A 342 23.92 -13.62 2.02
N VAL A 343 22.62 -13.49 1.77
CA VAL A 343 21.95 -12.19 1.59
C VAL A 343 22.06 -11.34 2.84
N LEU A 344 21.77 -11.92 4.02
CA LEU A 344 21.85 -11.22 5.29
C LEU A 344 23.23 -10.66 5.56
N ASN A 345 24.26 -11.50 5.48
CA ASN A 345 25.63 -11.11 5.79
C ASN A 345 26.10 -9.99 4.84
N GLN A 346 25.76 -10.09 3.55
CA GLN A 346 26.12 -9.05 2.58
C GLN A 346 25.34 -7.75 2.82
N LEU A 347 24.06 -7.84 3.16
CA LEU A 347 23.22 -6.69 3.47
C LEU A 347 23.73 -5.98 4.74
N GLU A 348 24.00 -6.71 5.81
CA GLU A 348 24.53 -6.15 7.06
C GLU A 348 25.90 -5.52 6.87
N LYS A 349 26.78 -6.15 6.08
CA LYS A 349 28.05 -5.55 5.70
C LYS A 349 27.84 -4.23 4.96
N GLU A 350 26.96 -4.19 3.95
CA GLU A 350 26.72 -2.97 3.18
C GLU A 350 26.01 -1.88 4.01
N ILE A 351 25.18 -2.26 4.98
CA ILE A 351 24.60 -1.33 5.95
C ILE A 351 25.72 -0.75 6.82
N ALA A 352 26.61 -1.60 7.36
CA ALA A 352 27.76 -1.20 8.19
C ALA A 352 28.70 -0.24 7.46
N ASP A 353 29.01 -0.55 6.21
CA ASP A 353 29.88 0.27 5.36
C ASP A 353 29.24 1.64 5.04
N LYS A 354 27.90 1.74 5.09
CA LYS A 354 27.11 2.96 4.83
C LYS A 354 26.55 3.62 6.09
N GLU A 355 26.85 3.07 7.28
CA GLU A 355 26.12 3.29 8.53
C GLU A 355 26.28 4.72 9.07
N GLY A 356 27.34 5.43 8.70
CA GLY A 356 27.59 6.79 9.18
C GLY A 356 26.55 7.83 8.75
N HIS A 357 26.04 7.74 7.51
CA HIS A 357 25.12 8.76 6.96
C HIS A 357 23.68 8.26 6.84
N ARG A 358 23.47 7.03 6.34
CA ARG A 358 22.13 6.56 5.96
C ARG A 358 21.28 6.14 7.15
N VAL A 359 21.87 5.51 8.17
CA VAL A 359 21.13 5.12 9.38
C VAL A 359 20.69 6.35 10.14
N GLN A 360 21.56 7.35 10.28
CA GLN A 360 21.19 8.65 10.87
C GLN A 360 20.06 9.33 10.08
N GLU A 361 20.14 9.38 8.75
CA GLU A 361 19.07 9.96 7.93
C GLU A 361 17.74 9.21 8.02
N MET A 362 17.76 7.88 8.12
CA MET A 362 16.58 7.04 8.23
C MET A 362 15.98 7.10 9.64
N GLU A 363 16.81 7.06 10.69
CA GLU A 363 16.36 7.23 12.08
C GLU A 363 15.78 8.61 12.28
N TYR A 364 16.41 9.64 11.74
CA TYR A 364 15.89 11.00 11.77
C TYR A 364 14.57 11.12 11.00
N PHE A 365 14.44 10.50 9.83
CA PHE A 365 13.18 10.44 9.09
C PHE A 365 12.07 9.72 9.85
N ASN A 366 12.39 8.58 10.46
CA ASN A 366 11.43 7.81 11.27
C ASN A 366 11.04 8.58 12.55
N GLN A 367 11.97 9.30 13.18
CA GLN A 367 11.72 10.18 14.32
C GLN A 367 10.90 11.41 13.93
N GLU A 368 11.15 12.00 12.77
CA GLU A 368 10.34 13.09 12.20
C GLU A 368 8.91 12.61 11.96
N ILE A 369 8.72 11.48 11.28
CA ILE A 369 7.40 10.86 11.09
C ILE A 369 6.75 10.57 12.45
N LYS A 370 7.50 10.02 13.42
CA LYS A 370 6.96 9.69 14.74
C LYS A 370 6.56 10.95 15.52
N THR A 371 7.38 12.00 15.47
CA THR A 371 7.11 13.29 16.11
C THR A 371 5.86 13.93 15.52
N MET A 372 5.74 13.96 14.19
CA MET A 372 4.54 14.44 13.48
C MET A 372 3.29 13.64 13.84
N THR A 373 3.43 12.35 14.17
CA THR A 373 2.30 11.50 14.53
C THR A 373 1.98 11.46 16.02
N ASN A 374 2.92 11.85 16.90
CA ASN A 374 2.76 11.82 18.36
C ASN A 374 2.41 13.20 18.95
N SER A 375 2.79 14.30 18.29
CA SER A 375 2.39 15.66 18.71
C SER A 375 0.88 15.90 18.55
N SER A 376 0.20 15.12 17.71
CA SER A 376 -1.26 15.17 17.58
C SER A 376 -2.01 14.66 18.81
N ALA A 377 -1.37 13.93 19.73
CA ALA A 377 -2.03 13.44 20.95
C ALA A 377 -2.03 14.47 22.09
N LYS A 378 -1.21 15.53 22.00
CA LYS A 378 -1.10 16.57 23.04
C LYS A 378 -1.97 17.81 22.79
N ASP A 379 -2.32 18.09 21.53
CA ASP A 379 -3.17 19.25 21.21
C ASP A 379 -4.67 18.99 21.46
N ASP A 380 -5.06 17.74 21.72
CA ASP A 380 -6.42 17.38 22.17
C ASP A 380 -6.67 17.70 23.66
N GLU A 381 -5.61 17.91 24.48
CA GLU A 381 -5.78 18.41 25.86
C GLU A 381 -6.10 19.91 25.93
N TYR A 382 -5.99 20.64 24.81
CA TYR A 382 -6.32 22.06 24.73
C TYR A 382 -7.76 22.36 24.25
N PHE A 383 -8.55 21.32 23.94
CA PHE A 383 -9.95 21.42 23.52
C PHE A 383 -10.88 20.46 24.27
N HIS A 384 -10.76 20.44 25.60
CA HIS A 384 -11.82 19.99 26.50
C HIS A 384 -12.29 21.13 27.41
#